data_AF-A0AAV6GM19-F1
#
_entry.id   AF-A0AAV6GM19-F1
#
_cell.length_a   1.000
_cell.length_b   1.000
_cell.length_c   1.000
_cell.angle_alpha   90.00
_cell.angle_beta   90.00
_cell.angle_gamma   90.00
#
_symmetry.space_group_name_H-M   'P 1'
#
loop_
_entity.id
_entity.type
_entity.pdbx_description
1 polymer ?
#
loop_
_entity_poly.entity_id
_entity_poly.type
_entity_poly.pdbx_seq_one_letter_code
_entity_poly.pdbx_strand_id
1 'polypeptide(L)'
;MVAKVFRGKKVQGEYDIKVEQADFSEINLVAHANGTCNVDMQVIRNGTKVVRSFKPDFVLIRQHAYSMAKNEDFRNMIIGLQYAGVPSVNSLESIYNLCDKPWAFAQLVGTCKKLGPDKFPLIEQTYYPNHKDMVSKSSLTLTGWQNHRLL
;
A
#
# COMPACT_ATOMS: atom_id res chain seq x y z
N MET A 1 4.41 18.32 -2.23
CA MET A 1 5.27 18.43 -1.02
C MET A 1 6.54 17.60 -1.17
N VAL A 2 6.47 16.38 -1.70
CA VAL A 2 7.62 15.48 -1.95
C VAL A 2 8.65 16.08 -2.91
N ALA A 3 8.21 16.64 -4.05
CA ALA A 3 9.12 17.26 -5.02
C ALA A 3 9.98 18.41 -4.44
N LYS A 4 9.50 19.10 -3.39
CA LYS A 4 10.27 20.13 -2.69
C LYS A 4 11.39 19.53 -1.83
N VAL A 5 11.15 18.38 -1.21
CA VAL A 5 12.11 17.68 -0.35
C VAL A 5 13.28 17.12 -1.15
N PHE A 6 13.00 16.62 -2.36
CA PHE A 6 14.02 16.07 -3.26
C PHE A 6 14.69 17.11 -4.16
N ARG A 7 14.28 18.38 -4.10
CA ARG A 7 14.87 19.44 -4.92
C ARG A 7 16.37 19.57 -4.62
N GLY A 8 17.19 19.49 -5.67
CA GLY A 8 18.65 19.59 -5.57
C GLY A 8 19.31 18.38 -4.91
N LYS A 9 18.57 17.32 -4.59
CA LYS A 9 19.14 16.04 -4.15
C LYS A 9 19.65 15.28 -5.35
N LYS A 10 20.81 14.64 -5.18
CA LYS A 10 21.47 13.84 -6.21
C LYS A 10 21.79 12.45 -5.69
N VAL A 11 21.67 11.45 -6.56
CA VAL A 11 22.16 10.09 -6.30
C VAL A 11 23.66 10.08 -6.57
N GLN A 12 24.44 9.62 -5.60
CA GLN A 12 25.92 9.61 -5.64
C GLN A 12 26.56 10.99 -5.90
N GLY A 13 25.82 12.08 -5.66
CA GLY A 13 26.29 13.44 -5.93
C GLY A 13 26.28 13.85 -7.41
N GLU A 14 25.94 12.95 -8.33
CA GLU A 14 26.02 13.18 -9.77
C GLU A 14 24.65 13.26 -10.43
N TYR A 15 23.81 12.24 -10.21
CA TYR A 15 22.55 12.07 -10.92
C TYR A 15 21.41 12.84 -10.25
N ASP A 16 20.78 13.75 -11.00
CA ASP A 16 19.63 14.51 -10.52
C ASP A 16 18.38 13.62 -10.35
N ILE A 17 17.62 13.88 -9.28
CA ILE A 17 16.38 13.15 -9.01
C ILE A 17 15.20 13.90 -9.63
N LYS A 18 14.56 13.28 -10.63
CA LYS A 18 13.28 13.75 -11.18
C LYS A 18 12.12 13.14 -10.38
N VAL A 19 11.23 13.97 -9.86
CA VAL A 19 10.07 13.53 -9.08
C VAL A 19 8.78 13.70 -9.87
N GLU A 20 8.09 12.59 -10.10
CA GLU A 20 6.69 12.56 -10.55
C GLU A 20 5.81 12.15 -9.35
N GLN A 21 4.68 12.83 -9.16
CA GLN A 21 3.76 12.58 -8.03
C GLN A 21 2.33 12.53 -8.55
N ALA A 22 1.59 11.47 -8.19
CA ALA A 22 0.18 11.27 -8.51
C ALA A 22 -0.45 10.31 -7.48
N ASP A 23 -1.78 10.33 -7.41
CA ASP A 23 -2.55 9.33 -6.66
C ASP A 23 -2.75 8.07 -7.52
N PHE A 24 -2.99 6.92 -6.87
CA PHE A 24 -3.28 5.66 -7.58
C PHE A 24 -4.46 5.77 -8.56
N SER A 25 -5.46 6.59 -8.24
CA SER A 25 -6.62 6.83 -9.09
C SER A 25 -6.32 7.60 -10.38
N GLU A 26 -5.14 8.24 -10.45
CA GLU A 26 -4.73 9.08 -11.59
C GLU A 26 -3.77 8.34 -12.52
N ILE A 27 -3.33 7.13 -12.17
CA ILE A 27 -2.34 6.40 -12.94
C ILE A 27 -2.87 5.06 -13.47
N ASN A 28 -2.23 4.60 -14.53
CA ASN A 28 -2.27 3.22 -14.99
C ASN A 28 -0.86 2.80 -15.40
N LEU A 29 -0.64 1.51 -15.64
CA LEU A 29 0.66 1.03 -16.09
C LEU A 29 0.55 -0.13 -17.08
N VAL A 30 1.61 -0.29 -17.87
CA VAL A 30 1.90 -1.48 -18.67
C VAL A 30 3.26 -2.00 -18.25
N ALA A 31 3.32 -3.27 -17.85
CA ALA A 31 4.54 -3.94 -17.41
C ALA A 31 4.87 -5.10 -18.35
N HIS A 32 6.14 -5.24 -18.68
CA HIS A 32 6.65 -6.32 -19.54
C HIS A 32 7.66 -7.18 -18.76
N ALA A 33 7.71 -8.47 -19.07
CA ALA A 33 8.60 -9.43 -18.40
C ALA A 33 10.10 -9.14 -18.58
N ASN A 34 10.45 -8.24 -19.51
CA ASN A 34 11.83 -7.74 -19.69
C ASN A 34 12.23 -6.65 -18.67
N GLY A 35 11.37 -6.36 -17.69
CA GLY A 35 11.63 -5.37 -16.63
C GLY A 35 11.17 -3.94 -16.97
N THR A 36 10.55 -3.72 -18.13
CA THR A 36 10.05 -2.39 -18.47
C THR A 36 8.67 -2.12 -17.87
N CYS A 37 8.53 -1.00 -17.17
CA CYS A 37 7.25 -0.47 -16.68
C CYS A 37 7.00 0.90 -17.30
N ASN A 38 5.92 1.05 -18.05
CA ASN A 38 5.44 2.34 -18.52
C ASN A 38 4.24 2.76 -17.66
N VAL A 39 4.33 3.92 -17.02
CA VAL A 39 3.28 4.48 -16.18
C VAL A 39 2.64 5.65 -16.90
N ASP A 40 1.34 5.56 -17.11
CA ASP A 40 0.51 6.62 -17.70
C ASP A 40 -0.18 7.39 -16.58
N MET A 41 0.10 8.69 -16.47
CA MET A 41 -0.51 9.58 -15.50
C MET A 41 -1.50 10.53 -16.19
N GLN A 42 -2.75 10.52 -15.71
CA GLN A 42 -3.78 11.45 -16.11
C GLN A 42 -3.65 12.75 -15.31
N VAL A 43 -3.50 13.87 -16.01
CA VAL A 43 -3.47 15.20 -15.40
C VAL A 43 -4.49 16.11 -16.10
N ILE A 44 -5.19 16.92 -15.31
CA ILE A 44 -6.10 17.94 -15.86
C ILE A 44 -5.29 19.23 -16.10
N ARG A 45 -5.24 19.69 -17.35
CA ARG A 45 -4.63 20.97 -17.73
C ARG A 45 -5.66 21.81 -18.47
N ASN A 46 -5.98 22.97 -17.93
CA ASN A 46 -6.94 23.92 -18.51
C ASN A 46 -8.31 23.26 -18.85
N GLY A 47 -8.78 22.35 -17.99
CA GLY A 47 -10.04 21.62 -18.20
C GLY A 47 -9.94 20.38 -19.11
N THR A 48 -8.82 20.18 -19.81
CA THR A 48 -8.59 19.02 -20.67
C THR A 48 -7.81 17.94 -19.93
N LYS A 49 -8.28 16.68 -20.02
CA LYS A 49 -7.53 15.52 -19.56
C LYS A 49 -6.38 15.22 -20.52
N VAL A 50 -5.16 15.27 -20.01
CA VAL A 50 -3.94 14.96 -20.76
C VAL A 50 -3.25 13.77 -20.09
N VAL A 51 -2.78 12.82 -20.89
CA VAL A 51 -1.98 11.68 -20.42
C VAL A 51 -0.50 12.01 -20.62
N ARG A 52 0.30 11.77 -19.59
CA ARG A 52 1.77 11.81 -19.69
C ARG A 52 2.34 10.48 -19.22
N SER A 53 3.25 9.92 -20.00
CA SER A 53 3.86 8.63 -19.71
C SER A 53 5.29 8.80 -19.23
N PHE A 54 5.72 7.95 -18.30
CA PHE A 54 7.09 7.89 -17.82
C PHE A 54 7.46 6.47 -17.36
N LYS A 55 8.76 6.20 -17.25
CA LYS A 55 9.30 4.93 -16.76
C LYS A 55 9.95 5.17 -15.40
N PRO A 56 9.39 4.67 -14.29
CA PRO A 56 9.98 4.89 -12.97
C PRO A 56 11.19 3.97 -12.74
N ASP A 57 12.30 4.54 -12.28
CA ASP A 57 13.45 3.78 -11.78
C ASP A 57 13.25 3.31 -10.32
N PHE A 58 12.36 3.99 -9.60
CA PHE A 58 12.06 3.74 -8.19
C PHE A 58 10.67 4.30 -7.84
N VAL A 59 9.96 3.67 -6.89
CA VAL A 59 8.64 4.15 -6.42
C VAL A 59 8.58 4.30 -4.90
N LEU A 60 8.12 5.46 -4.42
CA LEU A 60 7.77 5.69 -3.02
C LEU A 60 6.23 5.67 -2.87
N ILE A 61 5.69 4.68 -2.17
CA ILE A 61 4.23 4.54 -2.00
C ILE A 61 3.81 5.12 -0.66
N ARG A 62 2.96 6.16 -0.70
CA ARG A 62 2.45 6.87 0.48
C ARG A 62 0.93 6.85 0.61
N GLN A 63 0.25 6.14 -0.29
CA GLN A 63 -1.19 5.94 -0.30
C GLN A 63 -1.51 4.48 0.02
N HIS A 64 -2.68 4.22 0.62
CA HIS A 64 -3.15 2.85 0.80
C HIS A 64 -3.43 2.20 -0.56
N ALA A 65 -2.83 1.03 -0.80
CA ALA A 65 -3.05 0.26 -2.03
C ALA A 65 -4.40 -0.47 -2.04
N TYR A 66 -5.06 -0.61 -0.88
CA TYR A 66 -6.35 -1.27 -0.77
C TYR A 66 -7.18 -0.66 0.36
N SER A 67 -8.48 -0.51 0.08
CA SER A 67 -9.53 -0.19 1.02
C SER A 67 -10.84 -0.79 0.50
N MET A 68 -11.75 -1.12 1.41
CA MET A 68 -13.09 -1.62 1.06
C MET A 68 -14.05 -0.52 0.61
N ALA A 69 -13.59 0.74 0.52
CA ALA A 69 -14.38 1.77 -0.13
C ALA A 69 -14.53 1.47 -1.62
N LYS A 70 -15.61 1.98 -2.21
CA LYS A 70 -15.82 1.90 -3.65
C LYS A 70 -14.64 2.57 -4.38
N ASN A 71 -14.08 1.87 -5.36
CA ASN A 71 -12.97 2.33 -6.21
C ASN A 71 -11.62 2.57 -5.48
N GLU A 72 -11.38 1.94 -4.33
CA GLU A 72 -10.10 2.02 -3.62
C GLU A 72 -9.34 0.67 -3.59
N ASP A 73 -9.41 -0.11 -4.67
CA ASP A 73 -8.60 -1.31 -4.88
C ASP A 73 -7.56 -1.07 -5.97
N PHE A 74 -6.31 -0.87 -5.54
CA PHE A 74 -5.16 -0.58 -6.41
C PHE A 74 -4.10 -1.69 -6.34
N ARG A 75 -4.46 -2.88 -5.84
CA ARG A 75 -3.54 -4.01 -5.74
C ARG A 75 -2.97 -4.44 -7.09
N ASN A 76 -3.73 -4.25 -8.16
CA ASN A 76 -3.27 -4.46 -9.54
C ASN A 76 -2.08 -3.57 -9.92
N MET A 77 -2.01 -2.33 -9.42
CA MET A 77 -0.86 -1.45 -9.63
C MET A 77 0.38 -1.97 -8.92
N ILE A 78 0.23 -2.46 -7.68
CA ILE A 78 1.32 -3.07 -6.92
C ILE A 78 1.86 -4.31 -7.65
N ILE A 79 0.96 -5.17 -8.14
CA ILE A 79 1.31 -6.35 -8.94
C ILE A 79 2.09 -5.94 -10.20
N GLY A 80 1.63 -4.92 -10.92
CA GLY A 80 2.29 -4.47 -12.16
C GLY A 80 3.68 -3.89 -11.93
N LEU A 81 3.86 -3.10 -10.87
CA LEU A 81 5.19 -2.61 -10.45
C LEU A 81 6.12 -3.77 -10.07
N GLN A 82 5.60 -4.77 -9.34
CA GLN A 82 6.36 -5.95 -8.93
C GLN A 82 6.72 -6.82 -10.15
N TYR A 83 5.81 -6.95 -11.10
CA TYR A 83 6.00 -7.70 -12.34
C TYR A 83 7.14 -7.14 -13.20
N ALA A 84 7.25 -5.81 -13.26
CA ALA A 84 8.37 -5.14 -13.92
C ALA A 84 9.64 -5.05 -13.06
N GLY A 85 9.61 -5.53 -11.81
CA GLY A 85 10.77 -5.48 -10.90
C GLY A 85 11.16 -4.07 -10.45
N VAL A 86 10.21 -3.13 -10.40
CA VAL A 86 10.48 -1.74 -10.02
C VAL A 86 10.80 -1.67 -8.51
N PRO A 87 11.97 -1.16 -8.09
CA PRO A 87 12.31 -1.00 -6.68
C PRO A 87 11.35 -0.04 -5.96
N SER A 88 11.05 -0.31 -4.68
CA SER A 88 10.11 0.51 -3.92
C SER A 88 10.40 0.62 -2.42
N VAL A 89 9.91 1.71 -1.81
CA VAL A 89 9.78 1.86 -0.36
C VAL A 89 8.30 2.10 0.02
N ASN A 90 7.72 1.31 0.94
CA ASN A 90 8.24 0.01 1.41
C ASN A 90 8.31 -1.00 0.25
N SER A 91 8.83 -2.21 0.47
CA SER A 91 8.85 -3.22 -0.60
C SER A 91 7.43 -3.48 -1.11
N LEU A 92 7.29 -3.69 -2.42
CA LEU A 92 5.99 -3.97 -3.05
C LEU A 92 5.35 -5.23 -2.46
N GLU A 93 6.15 -6.24 -2.12
CA GLU A 93 5.72 -7.42 -1.38
C GLU A 93 5.09 -7.07 -0.03
N SER A 94 5.73 -6.21 0.77
CA SER A 94 5.18 -5.80 2.07
C SER A 94 3.88 -5.01 1.91
N ILE A 95 3.79 -4.16 0.89
CA ILE A 95 2.60 -3.36 0.60
C ILE A 95 1.45 -4.28 0.17
N TYR A 96 1.72 -5.26 -0.68
CA TYR A 96 0.73 -6.25 -1.10
C TYR A 96 0.23 -7.07 0.10
N ASN A 97 1.13 -7.58 0.93
CA ASN A 97 0.78 -8.37 2.11
C ASN A 97 0.00 -7.55 3.16
N LEU A 98 0.26 -6.24 3.28
CA LEU A 98 -0.45 -5.35 4.21
C LEU A 98 -1.82 -4.90 3.70
N CYS A 99 -2.27 -5.37 2.53
CA CYS A 99 -3.61 -5.11 2.03
C CYS A 99 -4.71 -5.84 2.79
N ASP A 100 -4.38 -6.73 3.74
CA ASP A 100 -5.35 -7.34 4.67
C ASP A 100 -4.93 -7.08 6.12
N LYS A 101 -5.72 -6.31 6.87
CA LYS A 101 -5.40 -6.01 8.29
C LYS A 101 -5.31 -7.27 9.17
N PRO A 102 -6.21 -8.26 9.06
CA PRO A 102 -6.07 -9.49 9.84
C PRO A 102 -4.79 -10.26 9.52
N TRP A 103 -4.34 -10.23 8.25
CA TRP A 103 -3.07 -10.84 7.85
C TRP A 103 -1.88 -10.14 8.50
N ALA A 104 -1.87 -8.81 8.51
CA ALA A 104 -0.86 -8.02 9.23
C ALA A 104 -0.86 -8.35 10.73
N PHE A 105 -2.05 -8.46 11.35
CA PHE A 105 -2.19 -8.79 12.76
C PHE A 105 -1.69 -10.21 13.08
N ALA A 106 -1.84 -11.17 12.16
CA ALA A 106 -1.29 -12.52 12.33
C ALA A 106 0.25 -12.53 12.49
N GLN A 107 0.96 -11.59 11.85
CA GLN A 107 2.41 -11.42 12.05
C GLN A 107 2.74 -10.91 13.46
N LEU A 108 1.88 -10.03 14.01
CA LEU A 108 2.00 -9.56 15.40
C LEU A 108 1.72 -10.69 16.39
N VAL A 109 0.72 -11.55 16.12
CA VAL A 109 0.45 -12.76 16.92
C VAL A 109 1.67 -13.68 16.93
N GLY A 110 2.28 -13.93 15.78
CA GLY A 110 3.51 -14.72 15.68
C GLY A 110 4.67 -14.11 16.50
N THR A 111 4.81 -12.80 16.47
CA THR A 111 5.81 -12.06 17.25
C THR A 111 5.56 -12.17 18.75
N CYS A 112 4.31 -12.00 19.19
CA CYS A 112 3.90 -12.17 20.59
C CYS A 112 4.20 -13.57 21.11
N LYS A 113 3.86 -14.61 20.33
CA LYS A 113 4.15 -16.02 20.68
C LYS A 113 5.65 -16.28 20.86
N LYS A 114 6.50 -15.62 20.07
CA LYS A 114 7.96 -15.78 20.13
C LYS A 114 8.59 -15.02 21.31
N LEU A 115 8.13 -13.80 21.58
CA LEU A 115 8.76 -12.91 22.56
C LEU A 115 8.14 -12.99 23.96
N GLY A 116 6.90 -13.47 24.05
CA GLY A 116 6.09 -13.48 25.27
C GLY A 116 5.34 -12.15 25.48
N PRO A 117 4.17 -12.18 26.14
CA PRO A 117 3.32 -11.01 26.34
C PRO A 117 3.99 -9.92 27.19
N ASP A 118 4.91 -10.28 28.08
CA ASP A 118 5.66 -9.31 28.91
C ASP A 118 6.54 -8.39 28.06
N LYS A 119 7.10 -8.90 26.95
CA LYS A 119 7.97 -8.13 26.04
C LYS A 119 7.21 -7.55 24.86
N PHE A 120 6.12 -8.19 24.45
CA PHE A 120 5.30 -7.77 23.33
C PHE A 120 3.81 -7.91 23.70
N PRO A 121 3.26 -6.96 24.47
CA PRO A 121 1.89 -7.03 24.96
C PRO A 121 0.88 -6.74 23.84
N LEU A 122 0.55 -7.77 23.06
CA LEU A 122 -0.44 -7.69 21.99
C LEU A 122 -1.85 -7.74 22.58
N ILE A 123 -2.72 -6.83 22.12
CA ILE A 123 -4.14 -6.83 22.51
C ILE A 123 -4.81 -8.17 22.17
N GLU A 124 -5.69 -8.63 23.04
CA GLU A 124 -6.54 -9.78 22.74
C GLU A 124 -7.52 -9.43 21.61
N GLN A 125 -7.44 -10.19 20.52
CA GLN A 125 -8.32 -10.02 19.37
C GLN A 125 -8.79 -11.39 18.88
N THR A 126 -10.06 -11.48 18.47
CA THR A 126 -10.63 -12.66 17.83
C THR A 126 -10.90 -12.36 16.36
N TYR A 127 -10.35 -13.19 15.46
CA TYR A 127 -10.64 -13.12 14.03
C TYR A 127 -11.81 -14.04 13.69
N TYR A 128 -12.76 -13.52 12.92
CA TYR A 128 -13.89 -14.27 12.38
C TYR A 128 -13.81 -14.22 10.84
N PRO A 129 -13.69 -15.36 10.13
CA PRO A 129 -13.65 -15.37 8.67
C PRO A 129 -14.95 -14.86 8.04
N ASN A 130 -16.06 -15.00 8.76
CA ASN A 130 -17.38 -14.60 8.33
C ASN A 130 -18.29 -14.35 9.55
N HIS A 131 -19.47 -13.78 9.32
CA HIS A 131 -20.40 -13.39 10.39
C HIS A 131 -21.08 -14.56 11.11
N LYS A 132 -21.13 -15.76 10.52
CA LYS A 132 -21.86 -16.90 11.12
C LYS A 132 -21.24 -17.37 12.43
N ASP A 133 -19.95 -17.14 12.58
CA ASP A 133 -19.17 -17.55 13.74
C ASP A 133 -19.18 -16.47 14.84
N MET A 134 -19.80 -15.31 14.59
CA MET A 134 -19.95 -14.24 15.58
C MET A 134 -21.12 -14.53 16.53
N VAL A 135 -20.94 -15.53 17.40
CA VAL A 135 -21.87 -15.79 18.52
C VAL A 135 -21.58 -14.81 19.65
N SER A 136 -22.61 -14.18 20.24
CA SER A 136 -22.49 -13.08 21.19
C SER A 136 -21.51 -13.38 22.34
N LYS A 137 -20.39 -12.63 22.38
CA LYS A 137 -19.56 -12.55 23.60
C LYS A 137 -20.24 -11.63 24.61
N SER A 138 -20.37 -12.14 25.82
CA SER A 138 -21.07 -11.59 26.98
C SER A 138 -20.64 -10.16 27.38
N SER A 139 -21.62 -9.35 27.81
CA SER A 139 -21.59 -8.20 28.75
C SER A 139 -20.47 -7.14 28.75
N LEU A 140 -19.49 -7.17 27.85
CA LEU A 140 -18.40 -6.18 27.76
C LEU A 140 -18.54 -5.33 26.49
N THR A 141 -18.19 -4.04 26.58
CA THR A 141 -18.07 -3.17 25.41
C THR A 141 -16.92 -3.66 24.54
N LEU A 142 -17.24 -4.18 23.35
CA LEU A 142 -16.27 -4.65 22.36
C LEU A 142 -16.16 -3.61 21.24
N THR A 143 -14.94 -3.29 20.83
CA THR A 143 -14.69 -2.52 19.61
C THR A 143 -14.63 -3.47 18.42
N GLY A 144 -15.58 -3.34 17.50
CA GLY A 144 -15.63 -4.14 16.27
C GLY A 144 -14.76 -3.53 15.17
N TRP A 145 -14.06 -4.38 14.42
CA TRP A 145 -13.42 -4.00 13.16
C TRP A 145 -13.95 -4.89 12.05
N GLN A 146 -14.56 -4.31 11.03
CA GLN A 146 -14.93 -5.02 9.82
C GLN A 146 -13.83 -4.83 8.78
N ASN A 147 -12.94 -5.82 8.70
CA ASN A 147 -11.78 -5.87 7.81
C ASN A 147 -10.87 -4.63 7.94
N HIS A 148 -11.08 -3.60 7.12
CA HIS A 148 -10.29 -2.36 7.11
C HIS A 148 -10.93 -1.19 7.85
N ARG A 149 -12.14 -1.33 8.39
CA ARG A 149 -12.91 -0.23 8.98
C ARG A 149 -13.29 -0.50 10.43
N LEU A 150 -13.30 0.57 11.23
CA LEU A 150 -13.82 0.58 12.59
C LEU A 150 -15.36 0.58 12.52
N LEU A 151 -16.01 -0.21 13.38
CA LEU A 151 -17.46 -0.23 13.58
C LEU A 151 -17.86 0.69 14.74
#